data_AF-A0A061GZF5-F1
#
_entry.id   AF-A0A061GZF5-F1
#
_cell.length_a   1.000
_cell.length_b   1.000
_cell.length_c   1.000
_cell.angle_alpha   90.00
_cell.angle_beta   90.00
_cell.angle_gamma   90.00
#
_symmetry.space_group_name_H-M   'P 1'
#
loop_
_entity.id
_entity.type
_entity.pdbx_description
1 polymer ?
#
loop_
_entity_poly.entity_id
_entity_poly.type
_entity_poly.pdbx_seq_one_letter_code
_entity_poly.pdbx_strand_id
1 'polypeptide(L)'
;MASSHLLCNHSLFFPPSSKNSHLSITPQTKLQFRRTPFPKASKKQLEIVYDPDERLNKLADEVDKQAPFSRLTLFSPCKINVFLRITNKREDGYHDLASLFHTVSLGDIIKFSLSPSKTKDRLSSNVSGVPLDDRNLIIKALNLYRKKTGSNNFFWVHLDKKVPTGAGLGGGSSNAATALWAANQFNGCIATEKELQEWSSEIGSDIPFFFSHGAAYCTGRGEVVQDIFPPLPLDIPMVLIKPKESCSTAEVYKCLRLDQTSKVDPLALLEKISRNGVSQDVCINDLEPPAFEVLPSLKRLKQRVTAAGRGQYDAVFMSGSGSTIVGIGSPDPPQFVYDDDDYRDVFLSEANFINREENEWYKELTSVTACQPPEASQTLE
;
A
#
# COMPACT_ATOMS: atom_id res chain seq x y z
N MET A 1 -5.35 48.10 -38.75
CA MET A 1 -5.07 48.58 -40.12
C MET A 1 -4.64 47.36 -40.94
N ALA A 2 -5.07 47.23 -42.21
CA ALA A 2 -4.69 46.21 -43.22
C ALA A 2 -4.64 44.71 -42.76
N SER A 3 -5.53 43.80 -43.18
CA SER A 3 -5.77 43.24 -44.54
C SER A 3 -4.62 42.33 -45.03
N SER A 4 -4.82 41.17 -45.69
CA SER A 4 -6.03 40.53 -46.29
C SER A 4 -5.83 38.98 -46.33
N HIS A 5 -6.84 38.10 -46.24
CA HIS A 5 -7.73 37.52 -47.29
C HIS A 5 -7.00 36.90 -48.52
N LEU A 6 -7.45 35.83 -49.20
CA LEU A 6 -8.75 35.11 -49.34
C LEU A 6 -8.60 33.59 -49.01
N LEU A 7 -9.57 32.69 -48.79
CA LEU A 7 -11.03 32.49 -49.10
C LEU A 7 -11.41 31.77 -50.42
N CYS A 8 -11.99 30.54 -50.29
CA CYS A 8 -13.06 29.92 -51.13
C CYS A 8 -12.78 29.59 -52.63
N ASN A 9 -13.53 28.74 -53.37
CA ASN A 9 -14.58 27.74 -53.05
C ASN A 9 -14.79 26.68 -54.17
N HIS A 10 -15.48 25.57 -53.84
CA HIS A 10 -16.42 24.74 -54.65
C HIS A 10 -16.18 24.29 -56.12
N SER A 11 -16.06 22.96 -56.28
CA SER A 11 -17.02 22.05 -56.99
C SER A 11 -17.09 21.85 -58.53
N LEU A 12 -17.44 20.60 -58.89
CA LEU A 12 -18.25 20.09 -60.04
C LEU A 12 -17.60 19.26 -61.21
N PHE A 13 -18.01 17.98 -61.25
CA PHE A 13 -18.45 17.15 -62.42
C PHE A 13 -17.48 16.47 -63.44
N PHE A 14 -17.32 15.13 -63.27
CA PHE A 14 -17.58 13.99 -64.21
C PHE A 14 -16.99 13.94 -65.66
N PRO A 15 -17.03 12.79 -66.40
CA PRO A 15 -17.53 11.45 -66.01
C PRO A 15 -16.63 10.21 -65.68
N PRO A 16 -15.92 9.51 -66.62
CA PRO A 16 -16.08 8.04 -66.72
C PRO A 16 -14.79 7.20 -66.53
N SER A 17 -14.82 5.88 -66.28
CA SER A 17 -15.83 4.90 -65.78
C SER A 17 -15.10 3.53 -65.56
N SER A 18 -15.65 2.31 -65.35
CA SER A 18 -17.01 1.72 -65.27
C SER A 18 -16.90 0.31 -64.64
N LYS A 19 -17.87 -0.11 -63.79
CA LYS A 19 -18.13 -1.51 -63.33
C LYS A 19 -17.04 -2.15 -62.42
N ASN A 20 -17.32 -3.05 -61.47
CA ASN A 20 -18.55 -3.62 -60.87
C ASN A 20 -18.16 -4.30 -59.53
N SER A 21 -19.02 -4.66 -58.57
CA SER A 21 -20.40 -4.25 -58.20
C SER A 21 -20.83 -4.97 -56.90
N HIS A 22 -21.58 -4.30 -56.03
CA HIS A 22 -22.30 -4.90 -54.87
C HIS A 22 -23.81 -4.66 -55.01
N LEU A 23 -24.64 -5.51 -54.38
CA LEU A 23 -25.99 -5.14 -53.93
C LEU A 23 -26.52 -6.10 -52.84
N SER A 24 -27.36 -5.57 -51.96
CA SER A 24 -27.94 -6.26 -50.78
C SER A 24 -29.41 -5.88 -50.64
N ILE A 25 -30.30 -6.84 -50.32
CA ILE A 25 -31.73 -6.58 -50.06
C ILE A 25 -32.29 -7.50 -48.96
N THR A 26 -33.04 -6.90 -48.05
CA THR A 26 -34.15 -7.46 -47.25
C THR A 26 -35.28 -6.38 -47.23
N PRO A 27 -36.54 -6.57 -46.76
CA PRO A 27 -37.05 -7.65 -45.88
C PRO A 27 -38.50 -8.19 -46.12
N GLN A 28 -38.87 -9.22 -45.33
CA GLN A 28 -40.20 -9.60 -44.78
C GLN A 28 -41.48 -9.72 -45.68
N THR A 29 -42.14 -10.90 -45.65
CA THR A 29 -43.40 -11.11 -44.85
C THR A 29 -43.88 -12.58 -44.73
N LYS A 30 -44.31 -12.96 -43.49
CA LYS A 30 -45.52 -13.73 -43.04
C LYS A 30 -46.21 -14.77 -43.97
N LEU A 31 -46.78 -15.91 -43.53
CA LEU A 31 -47.06 -16.56 -42.20
C LEU A 31 -47.47 -18.06 -42.38
N GLN A 32 -47.15 -18.94 -41.41
CA GLN A 32 -47.89 -20.19 -40.98
C GLN A 32 -48.08 -21.38 -41.97
N PHE A 33 -48.31 -22.65 -41.57
CA PHE A 33 -48.09 -23.41 -40.30
C PHE A 33 -48.09 -24.95 -40.56
N ARG A 34 -47.22 -25.72 -39.89
CA ARG A 34 -47.63 -26.91 -39.10
C ARG A 34 -46.54 -27.36 -38.13
N ARG A 35 -46.91 -28.14 -37.10
CA ARG A 35 -46.04 -28.61 -35.99
C ARG A 35 -45.99 -30.14 -35.94
N THR A 36 -44.83 -30.67 -35.56
CA THR A 36 -44.66 -31.88 -34.72
C THR A 36 -43.48 -31.64 -33.75
N PRO A 37 -43.40 -32.32 -32.59
CA PRO A 37 -42.70 -31.79 -31.41
C PRO A 37 -41.23 -32.22 -31.23
N PHE A 38 -40.48 -31.38 -30.49
CA PHE A 38 -39.11 -31.63 -30.03
C PHE A 38 -39.03 -32.50 -28.76
N PRO A 39 -37.98 -33.32 -28.60
CA PRO A 39 -37.30 -33.49 -27.31
C PRO A 39 -36.34 -32.29 -27.07
N LYS A 40 -36.32 -31.76 -25.83
CA LYS A 40 -35.47 -30.60 -25.48
C LYS A 40 -34.01 -31.03 -25.26
N ALA A 41 -33.09 -30.54 -26.09
CA ALA A 41 -31.65 -30.52 -25.79
C ALA A 41 -31.25 -29.12 -25.29
N SER A 42 -30.78 -29.02 -24.05
CA SER A 42 -30.34 -27.77 -23.43
C SER A 42 -28.95 -27.37 -23.94
N LYS A 43 -28.90 -26.48 -24.94
CA LYS A 43 -27.66 -25.80 -25.31
C LYS A 43 -27.20 -24.91 -24.15
N LYS A 44 -26.23 -25.40 -23.35
CA LYS A 44 -25.42 -24.52 -22.50
C LYS A 44 -24.66 -23.56 -23.42
N GLN A 45 -24.93 -22.27 -23.29
CA GLN A 45 -24.14 -21.23 -23.93
C GLN A 45 -22.84 -21.09 -23.12
N LEU A 46 -21.75 -21.64 -23.65
CA LEU A 46 -20.42 -21.51 -23.05
C LEU A 46 -19.87 -20.11 -23.37
N GLU A 47 -20.00 -19.21 -22.40
CA GLU A 47 -19.35 -17.90 -22.44
C GLU A 47 -17.86 -18.09 -22.11
N ILE A 48 -17.05 -18.23 -23.15
CA ILE A 48 -15.59 -18.32 -23.02
C ILE A 48 -15.05 -16.91 -22.78
N VAL A 49 -15.02 -16.50 -21.51
CA VAL A 49 -14.30 -15.29 -21.08
C VAL A 49 -12.81 -15.54 -21.31
N TYR A 50 -12.28 -14.98 -22.39
CA TYR A 50 -10.85 -15.06 -22.72
C TYR A 50 -10.12 -13.91 -22.03
N ASP A 51 -9.59 -14.17 -20.83
CA ASP A 51 -8.66 -13.27 -20.16
C ASP A 51 -7.21 -13.59 -20.61
N PRO A 52 -6.56 -12.72 -21.39
CA PRO A 52 -5.19 -12.94 -21.84
C PRO A 52 -4.17 -12.77 -20.71
N ASP A 53 -4.46 -11.94 -19.70
CA ASP A 53 -3.55 -11.63 -18.60
C ASP A 53 -3.62 -12.72 -17.53
N GLU A 54 -4.81 -13.24 -17.20
CA GLU A 54 -4.95 -14.43 -16.34
C GLU A 54 -4.26 -15.66 -16.96
N ARG A 55 -4.37 -15.85 -18.29
CA ARG A 55 -3.67 -16.92 -19.00
C ARG A 55 -2.16 -16.69 -19.05
N LEU A 56 -1.70 -15.45 -19.24
CA LEU A 56 -0.28 -15.11 -19.19
C LEU A 56 0.30 -15.40 -17.81
N ASN A 57 -0.39 -15.02 -16.74
CA ASN A 57 0.00 -15.31 -15.36
C ASN A 57 0.10 -16.82 -15.11
N LYS A 58 -0.90 -17.63 -15.50
CA LYS A 58 -0.86 -19.10 -15.35
C LYS A 58 0.31 -19.75 -16.11
N LEU A 59 0.53 -19.37 -17.37
CA LEU A 59 1.68 -19.85 -18.15
C LEU A 59 3.01 -19.44 -17.51
N ALA A 60 3.06 -18.25 -16.93
CA ALA A 60 4.24 -17.77 -16.23
C ALA A 60 4.45 -18.55 -14.91
N ASP A 61 3.41 -18.86 -14.13
CA ASP A 61 3.48 -19.66 -12.90
C ASP A 61 3.91 -21.13 -13.16
N GLU A 62 3.64 -21.66 -14.36
CA GLU A 62 4.17 -22.95 -14.80
C GLU A 62 5.69 -22.89 -15.09
N VAL A 63 6.18 -21.78 -15.64
CA VAL A 63 7.61 -21.55 -15.93
C VAL A 63 8.44 -21.32 -14.66
N ASP A 64 7.89 -20.67 -13.63
CA ASP A 64 8.63 -20.38 -12.38
C ASP A 64 9.11 -21.64 -11.64
N LYS A 65 8.42 -22.77 -11.82
CA LYS A 65 8.85 -24.07 -11.28
C LYS A 65 10.19 -24.57 -11.85
N GLN A 66 10.78 -23.88 -12.82
CA GLN A 66 12.02 -24.27 -13.50
C GLN A 66 13.14 -23.19 -13.44
N ALA A 67 12.89 -22.01 -12.85
CA ALA A 67 13.83 -20.89 -12.85
C ALA A 67 13.85 -20.13 -11.50
N PRO A 68 14.79 -20.41 -10.57
CA PRO A 68 14.69 -19.97 -9.17
C PRO A 68 14.82 -18.45 -8.92
N PHE A 69 15.10 -17.64 -9.94
CA PHE A 69 15.22 -16.18 -9.85
C PHE A 69 14.47 -15.44 -10.98
N SER A 70 13.46 -16.06 -11.61
CA SER A 70 12.60 -15.38 -12.60
C SER A 70 11.56 -14.45 -11.96
N ARG A 71 11.11 -14.76 -10.74
CA ARG A 71 10.17 -13.95 -9.94
C ARG A 71 10.55 -13.87 -8.48
N LEU A 72 10.02 -12.84 -7.82
CA LEU A 72 9.97 -12.68 -6.37
C LEU A 72 8.56 -12.26 -5.97
N THR A 73 8.02 -12.86 -4.91
CA THR A 73 6.82 -12.34 -4.23
C THR A 73 7.26 -11.90 -2.84
N LEU A 74 7.05 -10.62 -2.51
CA LEU A 74 7.53 -10.01 -1.27
C LEU A 74 6.38 -9.34 -0.53
N PHE A 75 6.43 -9.42 0.80
CA PHE A 75 5.53 -8.69 1.69
C PHE A 75 6.07 -7.28 1.94
N SER A 76 5.17 -6.30 2.00
CA SER A 76 5.49 -4.87 2.07
C SER A 76 4.73 -4.26 3.27
N PRO A 77 5.30 -4.32 4.48
CA PRO A 77 4.58 -4.02 5.73
C PRO A 77 4.23 -2.54 5.88
N CYS A 78 3.23 -2.24 6.70
CA CYS A 78 3.01 -0.91 7.23
C CYS A 78 3.97 -0.59 8.36
N LYS A 79 4.00 0.69 8.74
CA LYS A 79 4.48 1.14 10.04
C LYS A 79 3.39 1.83 10.84
N ILE A 80 3.57 1.89 12.16
CA ILE A 80 2.91 2.88 13.01
C ILE A 80 3.94 3.82 13.62
N ASN A 81 3.50 5.02 13.98
CA ASN A 81 4.26 5.95 14.81
C ASN A 81 3.77 5.78 16.26
N VAL A 82 4.51 5.03 17.09
CA VAL A 82 4.15 4.80 18.51
C VAL A 82 4.12 6.14 19.27
N PHE A 83 5.06 7.03 18.94
CA PHE A 83 4.94 8.47 19.17
C PHE A 83 5.46 9.24 17.97
N LEU A 84 5.02 10.48 17.78
CA LEU A 84 5.50 11.42 16.77
C LEU A 84 5.55 12.82 17.40
N ARG A 85 6.77 13.33 17.59
CA ARG A 85 7.05 14.68 18.11
C ARG A 85 7.56 15.55 16.96
N ILE A 86 7.06 16.77 16.81
CA ILE A 86 7.65 17.79 15.94
C ILE A 86 8.53 18.70 16.81
N THR A 87 9.82 18.71 16.52
CA THR A 87 10.84 19.37 17.35
C THR A 87 11.16 20.78 16.86
N ASN A 88 11.13 21.03 15.55
CA ASN A 88 11.41 22.34 14.97
C ASN A 88 10.76 22.54 13.59
N LYS A 89 10.75 23.78 13.09
CA LYS A 89 10.48 24.10 11.67
C LYS A 89 11.78 24.45 10.97
N ARG A 90 11.95 23.92 9.75
CA ARG A 90 13.18 24.03 8.95
C ARG A 90 13.10 25.18 7.96
N GLU A 91 14.26 25.70 7.56
CA GLU A 91 14.38 26.75 6.53
C GLU A 91 13.95 26.25 5.14
N ASP A 92 14.08 24.95 4.87
CA ASP A 92 13.61 24.29 3.64
C ASP A 92 12.07 24.11 3.55
N GLY A 93 11.32 24.60 4.55
CA GLY A 93 9.87 24.53 4.61
C GLY A 93 9.31 23.23 5.20
N TYR A 94 10.14 22.22 5.46
CA TYR A 94 9.75 21.03 6.22
C TYR A 94 9.79 21.29 7.74
N HIS A 95 9.56 20.23 8.51
CA HIS A 95 9.71 20.23 9.97
C HIS A 95 10.70 19.15 10.37
N ASP A 96 11.44 19.38 11.45
CA ASP A 96 12.19 18.34 12.13
C ASP A 96 11.25 17.59 13.07
N LEU A 97 11.34 16.27 13.05
CA LEU A 97 10.56 15.37 13.89
C LEU A 97 11.48 14.40 14.66
N ALA A 98 10.89 13.76 15.67
CA ALA A 98 11.45 12.65 16.41
C ALA A 98 10.33 11.65 16.72
N SER A 99 10.51 10.39 16.37
CA SER A 99 9.42 9.42 16.38
C SER A 99 9.93 7.99 16.53
N LEU A 100 9.28 7.20 17.38
CA LEU A 100 9.40 5.74 17.35
C LEU A 100 8.50 5.20 16.21
N PHE A 101 9.14 4.73 15.14
CA PHE A 101 8.49 3.96 14.07
C PHE A 101 8.59 2.46 14.43
N HIS A 102 7.53 1.70 14.17
CA HIS A 102 7.56 0.23 14.25
C HIS A 102 6.78 -0.39 13.09
N THR A 103 7.32 -1.42 12.43
CA THR A 103 6.60 -2.21 11.43
C THR A 103 5.51 -3.07 12.05
N VAL A 104 4.41 -3.27 11.32
CA VAL A 104 3.24 -4.06 11.75
C VAL A 104 2.79 -5.05 10.67
N SER A 105 2.07 -6.10 11.08
CA SER A 105 1.67 -7.24 10.24
C SER A 105 0.64 -6.95 9.15
N LEU A 106 0.01 -5.76 9.13
CA LEU A 106 -0.73 -5.28 7.96
C LEU A 106 0.25 -4.81 6.89
N GLY A 107 0.18 -5.35 5.67
CA GLY A 107 1.02 -4.94 4.55
C GLY A 107 0.43 -5.33 3.19
N ASP A 108 1.08 -4.85 2.13
CA ASP A 108 0.76 -5.22 0.74
C ASP A 108 1.58 -6.44 0.31
N ILE A 109 1.15 -7.12 -0.76
CA ILE A 109 1.94 -8.17 -1.43
C ILE A 109 2.36 -7.67 -2.80
N ILE A 110 3.66 -7.73 -3.09
CA ILE A 110 4.21 -7.26 -4.37
C ILE A 110 4.90 -8.42 -5.10
N LYS A 111 4.40 -8.71 -6.30
CA LYS A 111 4.96 -9.70 -7.22
C LYS A 111 5.81 -8.99 -8.25
N PHE A 112 7.07 -9.40 -8.37
CA PHE A 112 8.04 -8.87 -9.33
C PHE A 112 8.50 -9.97 -10.28
N SER A 113 8.76 -9.61 -11.53
CA SER A 113 9.35 -10.48 -12.56
C SER A 113 10.19 -9.66 -13.53
N LEU A 114 11.21 -10.27 -14.15
CA LEU A 114 12.01 -9.59 -15.18
C LEU A 114 11.17 -9.33 -16.43
N SER A 115 11.12 -8.08 -16.86
CA SER A 115 10.44 -7.66 -18.09
C SER A 115 11.27 -8.05 -19.33
N PRO A 116 10.66 -8.64 -20.37
CA PRO A 116 11.30 -8.78 -21.68
C PRO A 116 11.48 -7.43 -22.40
N SER A 117 10.85 -6.35 -21.92
CA SER A 117 11.15 -4.98 -22.38
C SER A 117 12.38 -4.45 -21.66
N LYS A 118 13.33 -3.92 -22.43
CA LYS A 118 14.51 -3.20 -21.94
C LYS A 118 14.36 -1.67 -22.06
N THR A 119 13.12 -1.16 -21.98
CA THR A 119 12.82 0.29 -22.13
C THR A 119 11.85 0.85 -21.10
N LYS A 120 10.98 0.03 -20.49
CA LYS A 120 10.12 0.45 -19.38
C LYS A 120 9.69 -0.71 -18.49
N ASP A 121 9.43 -0.39 -17.22
CA ASP A 121 8.70 -1.27 -16.32
C ASP A 121 7.20 -1.33 -16.73
N ARG A 122 6.47 -2.27 -16.15
CA ARG A 122 5.00 -2.27 -16.11
C ARG A 122 4.57 -2.46 -14.66
N LEU A 123 3.66 -1.61 -14.19
CA LEU A 123 3.01 -1.76 -12.88
C LEU A 123 1.51 -1.98 -13.07
N SER A 124 0.96 -2.91 -12.30
CA SER A 124 -0.48 -3.18 -12.18
C SER A 124 -0.85 -3.28 -10.70
N SER A 125 -2.13 -3.11 -10.38
CA SER A 125 -2.66 -3.32 -9.02
C SER A 125 -4.11 -3.77 -9.10
N ASN A 126 -4.58 -4.47 -8.07
CA ASN A 126 -5.98 -4.81 -7.86
C ASN A 126 -6.86 -3.61 -7.43
N VAL A 127 -6.26 -2.55 -6.88
CA VAL A 127 -6.99 -1.37 -6.40
C VAL A 127 -6.93 -0.23 -7.41
N SER A 128 -8.12 0.23 -7.85
CA SER A 128 -8.25 1.39 -8.73
C SER A 128 -7.83 2.71 -8.06
N GLY A 129 -7.32 3.66 -8.82
CA GLY A 129 -6.86 4.97 -8.32
C GLY A 129 -5.42 5.00 -7.79
N VAL A 130 -4.78 3.83 -7.62
CA VAL A 130 -3.32 3.75 -7.47
C VAL A 130 -2.66 4.21 -8.78
N PRO A 131 -1.72 5.18 -8.78
CA PRO A 131 -0.99 5.55 -9.99
C PRO A 131 -0.16 4.37 -10.50
N LEU A 132 -0.17 4.12 -11.82
CA LEU A 132 0.60 3.04 -12.47
C LEU A 132 1.75 3.58 -13.35
N ASP A 133 2.13 4.83 -13.13
CA ASP A 133 3.12 5.61 -13.87
C ASP A 133 4.23 6.15 -12.93
N ASP A 134 5.12 7.01 -13.44
CA ASP A 134 6.26 7.60 -12.70
C ASP A 134 5.87 8.41 -11.43
N ARG A 135 4.59 8.65 -11.17
CA ARG A 135 4.13 9.18 -9.88
C ARG A 135 4.24 8.16 -8.76
N ASN A 136 4.14 6.86 -9.07
CA ASN A 136 4.20 5.77 -8.10
C ASN A 136 5.61 5.57 -7.53
N LEU A 137 5.72 5.39 -6.22
CA LEU A 137 7.01 5.24 -5.55
C LEU A 137 7.74 3.93 -5.91
N ILE A 138 7.02 2.87 -6.33
CA ILE A 138 7.61 1.65 -6.93
C ILE A 138 8.40 2.00 -8.20
N ILE A 139 7.78 2.73 -9.13
CA ILE A 139 8.44 3.12 -10.39
C ILE A 139 9.63 4.04 -10.12
N LYS A 140 9.50 4.99 -9.16
CA LYS A 140 10.63 5.84 -8.74
C LYS A 140 11.77 5.04 -8.10
N ALA A 141 11.48 4.03 -7.29
CA ALA A 141 12.47 3.13 -6.72
C ALA A 141 13.22 2.35 -7.80
N LEU A 142 12.52 1.75 -8.77
CA LEU A 142 13.16 1.02 -9.87
C LEU A 142 14.00 1.95 -10.77
N ASN A 143 13.52 3.16 -11.06
CA ASN A 143 14.28 4.18 -11.78
C ASN A 143 15.53 4.63 -10.99
N LEU A 144 15.41 4.84 -9.68
CA LEU A 144 16.53 5.21 -8.79
C LEU A 144 17.58 4.10 -8.70
N TYR A 145 17.15 2.85 -8.53
CA TYR A 145 18.06 1.70 -8.50
C TYR A 145 18.90 1.61 -9.79
N ARG A 146 18.26 1.73 -10.96
CA ARG A 146 18.97 1.77 -12.26
C ARG A 146 19.92 2.97 -12.36
N LYS A 147 19.49 4.17 -11.96
CA LYS A 147 20.32 5.41 -11.92
C LYS A 147 21.58 5.22 -11.07
N LYS A 148 21.50 4.49 -9.95
CA LYS A 148 22.60 4.27 -9.01
C LYS A 148 23.56 3.16 -9.43
N THR A 149 23.04 2.08 -10.02
CA THR A 149 23.80 0.85 -10.31
C THR A 149 24.21 0.67 -11.77
N GLY A 150 23.61 1.43 -12.70
CA GLY A 150 23.76 1.19 -14.14
C GLY A 150 22.99 -0.05 -14.65
N SER A 151 22.16 -0.68 -13.81
CA SER A 151 21.36 -1.84 -14.21
C SER A 151 20.45 -1.55 -15.41
N ASN A 152 20.41 -2.48 -16.37
CA ASN A 152 19.49 -2.45 -17.51
C ASN A 152 18.23 -3.30 -17.29
N ASN A 153 17.97 -3.75 -16.06
CA ASN A 153 16.80 -4.57 -15.75
C ASN A 153 15.55 -3.71 -15.49
N PHE A 154 14.48 -4.10 -16.17
CA PHE A 154 13.13 -3.56 -16.00
C PHE A 154 12.22 -4.70 -15.58
N PHE A 155 11.09 -4.36 -14.97
CA PHE A 155 10.26 -5.32 -14.26
C PHE A 155 8.80 -5.26 -14.70
N TRP A 156 8.11 -6.41 -14.68
CA TRP A 156 6.67 -6.41 -14.53
C TRP A 156 6.34 -6.61 -13.06
N VAL A 157 5.53 -5.71 -12.52
CA VAL A 157 5.19 -5.63 -11.10
C VAL A 157 3.68 -5.66 -10.94
N HIS A 158 3.20 -6.47 -10.00
CA HIS A 158 1.82 -6.47 -9.55
C HIS A 158 1.77 -6.18 -8.05
N LEU A 159 1.07 -5.11 -7.69
CA LEU A 159 0.82 -4.68 -6.32
C LEU A 159 -0.59 -5.13 -5.89
N ASP A 160 -0.66 -6.20 -5.10
CA ASP A 160 -1.86 -6.56 -4.36
C ASP A 160 -1.94 -5.66 -3.12
N LYS A 161 -2.80 -4.65 -3.18
CA LYS A 161 -2.87 -3.56 -2.21
C LYS A 161 -3.94 -3.82 -1.16
N LYS A 162 -3.51 -4.21 0.04
CA LYS A 162 -4.35 -4.30 1.25
C LYS A 162 -4.35 -2.99 2.04
N VAL A 163 -3.25 -2.25 1.99
CA VAL A 163 -3.03 -1.04 2.80
C VAL A 163 -3.78 0.16 2.22
N PRO A 164 -4.69 0.82 2.97
CA PRO A 164 -5.43 1.97 2.45
C PRO A 164 -4.51 3.17 2.14
N THR A 165 -4.73 3.80 0.98
CA THR A 165 -4.08 5.06 0.62
C THR A 165 -4.50 6.18 1.57
N GLY A 166 -3.56 7.02 2.00
CA GLY A 166 -3.84 8.15 2.91
C GLY A 166 -4.10 7.76 4.37
N ALA A 167 -3.64 6.58 4.79
CA ALA A 167 -3.82 6.04 6.15
C ALA A 167 -2.79 6.53 7.20
N GLY A 168 -1.68 7.16 6.79
CA GLY A 168 -0.55 7.51 7.67
C GLY A 168 0.43 6.35 7.94
N LEU A 169 0.02 5.12 7.59
CA LEU A 169 0.72 3.85 7.83
C LEU A 169 1.98 3.59 6.96
N GLY A 170 2.42 4.55 6.15
CA GLY A 170 3.65 4.45 5.35
C GLY A 170 3.65 3.41 4.22
N GLY A 171 2.54 2.71 3.92
CA GLY A 171 2.52 1.60 2.96
C GLY A 171 3.10 1.91 1.57
N GLY A 172 2.82 3.09 1.00
CA GLY A 172 3.43 3.50 -0.28
C GLY A 172 4.96 3.65 -0.22
N SER A 173 5.49 4.04 0.94
CA SER A 173 6.93 4.11 1.22
C SER A 173 7.53 2.71 1.37
N SER A 174 6.83 1.81 2.07
CA SER A 174 7.19 0.39 2.14
C SER A 174 7.24 -0.25 0.75
N ASN A 175 6.25 0.04 -0.10
CA ASN A 175 6.21 -0.49 -1.48
C ASN A 175 7.46 -0.08 -2.28
N ALA A 176 8.01 1.12 -2.01
CA ALA A 176 9.24 1.62 -2.63
C ALA A 176 10.50 0.93 -2.09
N ALA A 177 10.59 0.72 -0.77
CA ALA A 177 11.70 -0.02 -0.16
C ALA A 177 11.72 -1.49 -0.63
N THR A 178 10.56 -2.15 -0.65
CA THR A 178 10.40 -3.51 -1.21
C THR A 178 10.79 -3.57 -2.69
N ALA A 179 10.55 -2.50 -3.46
CA ALA A 179 10.98 -2.43 -4.87
C ALA A 179 12.49 -2.21 -5.05
N LEU A 180 13.14 -1.40 -4.20
CA LEU A 180 14.60 -1.30 -4.14
C LEU A 180 15.23 -2.65 -3.76
N TRP A 181 14.68 -3.33 -2.75
CA TRP A 181 15.12 -4.66 -2.33
C TRP A 181 14.99 -5.68 -3.46
N ALA A 182 13.81 -5.81 -4.07
CA ALA A 182 13.58 -6.71 -5.19
C ALA A 182 14.56 -6.45 -6.34
N ALA A 183 14.72 -5.19 -6.74
CA ALA A 183 15.66 -4.81 -7.78
C ALA A 183 17.10 -5.22 -7.43
N ASN A 184 17.51 -5.12 -6.18
CA ASN A 184 18.84 -5.57 -5.75
C ASN A 184 19.01 -7.09 -5.87
N GLN A 185 18.03 -7.86 -5.38
CA GLN A 185 18.02 -9.33 -5.48
C GLN A 185 18.11 -9.80 -6.94
N PHE A 186 17.32 -9.22 -7.86
CA PHE A 186 17.37 -9.54 -9.31
C PHE A 186 18.67 -9.13 -10.02
N ASN A 187 19.53 -8.32 -9.38
CA ASN A 187 20.84 -7.92 -9.92
C ASN A 187 22.00 -8.53 -9.12
N GLY A 188 21.75 -9.55 -8.29
CA GLY A 188 22.81 -10.27 -7.56
C GLY A 188 23.36 -9.52 -6.36
N CYS A 189 22.55 -8.68 -5.70
CA CYS A 189 22.86 -7.96 -4.46
C CYS A 189 24.10 -7.04 -4.55
N ILE A 190 24.28 -6.37 -5.70
CA ILE A 190 25.40 -5.47 -5.97
C ILE A 190 25.44 -4.19 -5.12
N ALA A 191 24.34 -3.84 -4.44
CA ALA A 191 24.28 -2.76 -3.45
C ALA A 191 24.11 -3.33 -2.04
N THR A 192 24.74 -2.72 -1.04
CA THR A 192 24.51 -3.06 0.37
C THR A 192 23.15 -2.56 0.87
N GLU A 193 22.62 -3.16 1.95
CA GLU A 193 21.40 -2.68 2.62
C GLU A 193 21.48 -1.20 2.99
N LYS A 194 22.64 -0.77 3.49
CA LYS A 194 22.93 0.62 3.85
C LYS A 194 22.85 1.57 2.64
N GLU A 195 23.39 1.17 1.49
CA GLU A 195 23.27 1.97 0.26
C GLU A 195 21.82 2.08 -0.21
N LEU A 196 21.04 0.99 -0.17
CA LEU A 196 19.61 1.04 -0.48
C LEU A 196 18.86 1.98 0.47
N GLN A 197 19.16 1.92 1.78
CA GLN A 197 18.60 2.80 2.79
C GLN A 197 18.94 4.28 2.51
N GLU A 198 20.23 4.60 2.32
CA GLU A 198 20.71 5.96 2.02
C GLU A 198 20.07 6.50 0.74
N TRP A 199 20.06 5.73 -0.35
CA TRP A 199 19.47 6.17 -1.63
C TRP A 199 17.96 6.40 -1.50
N SER A 200 17.25 5.57 -0.74
CA SER A 200 15.80 5.66 -0.61
C SER A 200 15.30 7.00 -0.04
N SER A 201 16.16 7.72 0.69
CA SER A 201 15.88 9.09 1.16
C SER A 201 15.66 10.11 0.02
N GLU A 202 16.19 9.86 -1.20
CA GLU A 202 15.95 10.71 -2.38
C GLU A 202 14.47 10.71 -2.83
N ILE A 203 13.70 9.66 -2.48
CA ILE A 203 12.32 9.47 -2.96
C ILE A 203 11.24 9.54 -1.88
N GLY A 204 11.60 9.60 -0.58
CA GLY A 204 10.66 9.83 0.51
C GLY A 204 11.21 9.52 1.91
N SER A 205 10.95 10.39 2.89
CA SER A 205 11.52 10.33 4.24
C SER A 205 11.14 9.08 5.06
N ASP A 206 9.94 8.51 4.84
CA ASP A 206 9.49 7.28 5.49
C ASP A 206 10.12 6.01 4.89
N ILE A 207 10.85 6.08 3.76
CA ILE A 207 11.35 4.89 3.03
C ILE A 207 12.59 4.25 3.69
N PRO A 208 13.61 5.02 4.15
CA PRO A 208 14.76 4.46 4.87
C PRO A 208 14.40 3.61 6.08
N PHE A 209 13.27 3.89 6.74
CA PHE A 209 12.80 3.14 7.90
C PHE A 209 12.57 1.66 7.57
N PHE A 210 12.10 1.32 6.37
CA PHE A 210 11.85 -0.07 5.98
C PHE A 210 13.12 -0.88 5.71
N PHE A 211 14.31 -0.29 5.89
CA PHE A 211 15.60 -0.99 5.99
C PHE A 211 16.09 -1.14 7.45
N SER A 212 15.32 -0.74 8.46
CA SER A 212 15.53 -1.16 9.86
C SER A 212 15.21 -2.65 10.06
N HIS A 213 15.51 -3.19 11.25
CA HIS A 213 15.08 -4.53 11.68
C HIS A 213 13.61 -4.57 12.13
N GLY A 214 12.93 -3.43 12.20
CA GLY A 214 11.49 -3.33 12.44
C GLY A 214 11.08 -2.28 13.46
N ALA A 215 11.99 -1.88 14.35
CA ALA A 215 11.80 -0.78 15.29
C ALA A 215 12.94 0.24 15.15
N ALA A 216 12.60 1.53 15.06
CA ALA A 216 13.61 2.58 14.95
C ALA A 216 13.16 3.90 15.55
N TYR A 217 14.13 4.63 16.10
CA TYR A 217 14.00 6.03 16.44
C TYR A 217 14.38 6.88 15.22
N CYS A 218 13.38 7.43 14.54
CA CYS A 218 13.53 8.21 13.32
C CYS A 218 13.55 9.71 13.63
N THR A 219 14.51 10.43 13.04
CA THR A 219 14.71 11.88 13.20
C THR A 219 14.93 12.59 11.86
N GLY A 220 15.21 13.90 11.88
CA GLY A 220 15.21 14.74 10.68
C GLY A 220 13.76 14.94 10.21
N ARG A 221 13.48 14.68 8.94
CA ARG A 221 12.10 14.58 8.40
C ARG A 221 11.54 13.14 8.53
N GLY A 222 12.29 12.23 9.17
CA GLY A 222 12.02 10.80 9.28
C GLY A 222 13.08 9.92 8.60
N GLU A 223 13.97 10.50 7.77
CA GLU A 223 14.98 9.76 7.01
C GLU A 223 16.23 9.37 7.82
N VAL A 224 16.46 10.02 8.97
CA VAL A 224 17.59 9.70 9.85
C VAL A 224 17.16 8.59 10.80
N VAL A 225 17.36 7.35 10.36
CA VAL A 225 16.92 6.13 11.05
C VAL A 225 18.00 5.65 12.02
N GLN A 226 17.72 5.70 13.32
CA GLN A 226 18.46 4.94 14.31
C GLN A 226 17.69 3.67 14.63
N ASP A 227 18.15 2.53 14.09
CA ASP A 227 17.65 1.20 14.44
C ASP A 227 17.79 0.96 15.96
N ILE A 228 16.80 0.31 16.57
CA ILE A 228 16.80 -0.02 18.00
C ILE A 228 16.41 -1.48 18.21
N PHE A 229 16.97 -2.11 19.24
CA PHE A 229 16.45 -3.39 19.70
C PHE A 229 14.96 -3.22 20.08
N PRO A 230 14.05 -4.15 19.69
CA PRO A 230 12.62 -3.95 19.82
C PRO A 230 12.20 -3.54 21.24
N PRO A 231 11.67 -2.32 21.45
CA PRO A 231 11.36 -1.81 22.78
C PRO A 231 10.03 -2.38 23.33
N LEU A 232 9.35 -3.21 22.54
CA LEU A 232 8.01 -3.73 22.77
C LEU A 232 7.93 -5.21 22.36
N PRO A 233 7.24 -6.07 23.14
CA PRO A 233 6.91 -7.44 22.73
C PRO A 233 6.10 -7.47 21.43
N LEU A 234 6.39 -8.45 20.57
CA LEU A 234 5.76 -8.56 19.24
C LEU A 234 4.32 -9.11 19.30
N ASP A 235 4.00 -9.83 20.36
CA ASP A 235 2.71 -10.44 20.64
C ASP A 235 1.64 -9.44 21.15
N ILE A 236 2.01 -8.18 21.42
CA ILE A 236 1.03 -7.13 21.73
C ILE A 236 0.06 -6.99 20.53
N PRO A 237 -1.26 -7.22 20.73
CA PRO A 237 -2.24 -7.07 19.68
C PRO A 237 -2.69 -5.61 19.56
N MET A 238 -3.08 -5.21 18.36
CA MET A 238 -3.68 -3.91 18.10
C MET A 238 -4.73 -3.95 17.00
N VAL A 239 -5.66 -3.01 17.04
CA VAL A 239 -6.64 -2.74 15.99
C VAL A 239 -6.26 -1.46 15.23
N LEU A 240 -6.26 -1.55 13.90
CA LEU A 240 -6.07 -0.44 12.98
C LEU A 240 -7.43 -0.03 12.41
N ILE A 241 -7.90 1.16 12.78
CA ILE A 241 -9.23 1.70 12.47
C ILE A 241 -9.07 2.92 11.56
N LYS A 242 -9.38 2.77 10.27
CA LYS A 242 -9.18 3.81 9.25
C LYS A 242 -10.52 4.22 8.62
N PRO A 243 -11.02 5.45 8.85
CA PRO A 243 -12.28 5.93 8.25
C PRO A 243 -12.12 6.13 6.74
N LYS A 244 -13.23 6.23 6.00
CA LYS A 244 -13.21 6.33 4.53
C LYS A 244 -12.38 7.51 4.04
N GLU A 245 -12.51 8.65 4.70
CA GLU A 245 -11.73 9.87 4.47
C GLU A 245 -10.21 9.67 4.70
N SER A 246 -9.41 10.58 4.15
CA SER A 246 -7.96 10.63 4.38
C SER A 246 -7.52 12.06 4.63
N CYS A 247 -6.50 12.23 5.46
CA CYS A 247 -5.91 13.54 5.71
C CYS A 247 -4.75 13.78 4.73
N SER A 248 -4.75 14.89 4.00
CA SER A 248 -3.57 15.30 3.24
C SER A 248 -2.45 15.69 4.20
N THR A 249 -1.33 14.96 4.15
CA THR A 249 -0.16 15.24 5.00
C THR A 249 0.30 16.70 4.89
N ALA A 250 0.23 17.29 3.70
CA ALA A 250 0.58 18.69 3.47
C ALA A 250 -0.40 19.68 4.13
N GLU A 251 -1.69 19.34 4.23
CA GLU A 251 -2.68 20.19 4.91
C GLU A 251 -2.56 20.08 6.43
N VAL A 252 -2.30 18.88 6.96
CA VAL A 252 -2.03 18.67 8.39
C VAL A 252 -0.77 19.44 8.83
N TYR A 253 0.32 19.37 8.07
CA TYR A 253 1.52 20.18 8.35
C TYR A 253 1.32 21.69 8.14
N LYS A 254 0.34 22.12 7.34
CA LYS A 254 -0.03 23.54 7.16
C LYS A 254 -0.85 24.09 8.33
N CYS A 255 -1.65 23.25 8.98
CA CYS A 255 -2.42 23.62 10.19
C CYS A 255 -1.61 23.50 11.50
N LEU A 256 -0.43 22.86 11.47
CA LEU A 256 0.43 22.66 12.62
C LEU A 256 0.93 23.97 13.26
N ARG A 257 0.94 24.02 14.59
CA ARG A 257 1.37 25.18 15.39
C ARG A 257 2.35 24.74 16.49
N LEU A 258 3.62 25.13 16.37
CA LEU A 258 4.73 24.63 17.22
C LEU A 258 4.69 25.11 18.68
N ASP A 259 3.98 26.20 18.96
CA ASP A 259 3.64 26.59 20.32
C ASP A 259 2.78 25.51 21.02
N GLN A 260 1.90 24.85 20.27
CA GLN A 260 0.86 23.93 20.78
C GLN A 260 1.27 22.45 20.75
N THR A 261 2.45 22.12 20.21
CA THR A 261 3.04 20.78 20.34
C THR A 261 3.41 20.48 21.79
N SER A 262 3.46 19.20 22.16
CA SER A 262 3.91 18.80 23.51
C SER A 262 5.36 19.25 23.78
N LYS A 263 5.70 19.46 25.05
CA LYS A 263 7.07 19.83 25.48
C LYS A 263 7.82 18.67 26.15
N VAL A 264 7.32 17.44 26.02
CA VAL A 264 8.00 16.22 26.47
C VAL A 264 9.15 15.89 25.51
N ASP A 265 10.30 15.52 26.07
CA ASP A 265 11.48 15.04 25.33
C ASP A 265 11.18 13.70 24.62
N PRO A 266 11.38 13.59 23.29
CA PRO A 266 11.28 12.33 22.55
C PRO A 266 12.12 11.18 23.13
N LEU A 267 13.31 11.46 23.69
CA LEU A 267 14.17 10.45 24.29
C LEU A 267 13.59 9.94 25.61
N ALA A 268 12.97 10.81 26.42
CA ALA A 268 12.25 10.42 27.62
C ALA A 268 10.98 9.61 27.33
N LEU A 269 10.34 9.82 26.16
CA LEU A 269 9.28 8.92 25.69
C LEU A 269 9.82 7.52 25.36
N LEU A 270 10.93 7.45 24.63
CA LEU A 270 11.56 6.18 24.27
C LEU A 270 12.05 5.42 25.52
N GLU A 271 12.68 6.12 26.47
CA GLU A 271 13.12 5.56 27.76
C GLU A 271 11.96 5.01 28.60
N LYS A 272 10.81 5.70 28.62
CA LYS A 272 9.58 5.19 29.25
C LYS A 272 9.07 3.92 28.57
N ILE A 273 8.97 3.92 27.24
CA ILE A 273 8.45 2.78 26.46
C ILE A 273 9.28 1.53 26.74
N SER A 274 10.61 1.63 26.63
CA SER A 274 11.52 0.49 26.87
C SER A 274 11.58 0.00 28.31
N ARG A 275 10.99 0.72 29.29
CA ARG A 275 10.89 0.29 30.70
C ARG A 275 9.51 -0.20 31.10
N ASN A 276 8.46 0.43 30.58
CA ASN A 276 7.08 0.31 31.09
C ASN A 276 6.10 -0.26 30.06
N GLY A 277 6.53 -0.48 28.81
CA GLY A 277 5.63 -0.83 27.70
C GLY A 277 4.89 0.38 27.12
N VAL A 278 3.79 0.12 26.41
CA VAL A 278 2.96 1.17 25.82
C VAL A 278 1.93 1.69 26.83
N SER A 279 1.71 3.00 26.83
CA SER A 279 0.67 3.67 27.63
C SER A 279 0.16 4.92 26.92
N GLN A 280 -1.04 5.37 27.29
CA GLN A 280 -1.64 6.56 26.70
C GLN A 280 -0.80 7.85 26.86
N ASP A 281 0.07 7.95 27.88
CA ASP A 281 0.94 9.13 28.09
C ASP A 281 2.24 9.11 27.27
N VAL A 282 2.65 7.95 26.73
CA VAL A 282 3.77 7.88 25.77
C VAL A 282 3.33 7.94 24.32
N CYS A 283 2.10 7.53 24.01
CA CYS A 283 1.52 7.60 22.67
C CYS A 283 1.08 9.01 22.24
N ILE A 284 2.04 9.93 22.17
CA ILE A 284 1.86 11.33 21.77
C ILE A 284 2.12 11.48 20.26
N ASN A 285 1.15 11.99 19.50
CA ASN A 285 1.34 12.42 18.11
C ASN A 285 0.96 13.91 17.96
N ASP A 286 1.95 14.77 17.71
CA ASP A 286 1.74 16.22 17.52
C ASP A 286 0.92 16.59 16.27
N LEU A 287 0.75 15.66 15.33
CA LEU A 287 -0.09 15.85 14.15
C LEU A 287 -1.57 15.57 14.44
N GLU A 288 -1.94 15.05 15.62
CA GLU A 288 -3.36 14.86 15.99
C GLU A 288 -4.15 16.18 16.03
N PRO A 289 -3.76 17.23 16.79
CA PRO A 289 -4.52 18.48 16.81
C PRO A 289 -4.78 19.09 15.42
N PRO A 290 -3.78 19.27 14.52
CA PRO A 290 -4.06 19.78 13.18
C PRO A 290 -4.81 18.79 12.29
N ALA A 291 -4.63 17.47 12.42
CA ALA A 291 -5.43 16.49 11.69
C ALA A 291 -6.91 16.50 12.12
N PHE A 292 -7.18 16.81 13.40
CA PHE A 292 -8.53 16.98 13.93
C PHE A 292 -9.18 18.32 13.56
N GLU A 293 -8.39 19.32 13.17
CA GLU A 293 -8.88 20.56 12.55
C GLU A 293 -9.20 20.37 11.06
N VAL A 294 -8.34 19.65 10.33
CA VAL A 294 -8.57 19.28 8.91
C VAL A 294 -9.73 18.30 8.76
N LEU A 295 -9.85 17.31 9.65
CA LEU A 295 -10.86 16.25 9.58
C LEU A 295 -11.57 16.06 10.95
N PRO A 296 -12.58 16.88 11.29
CA PRO A 296 -13.27 16.78 12.57
C PRO A 296 -14.05 15.47 12.82
N SER A 297 -14.33 14.66 11.78
CA SER A 297 -14.86 13.29 11.94
C SER A 297 -13.85 12.36 12.61
N LEU A 298 -12.56 12.47 12.25
CA LEU A 298 -11.48 11.67 12.84
C LEU A 298 -11.31 11.91 14.35
N LYS A 299 -11.52 13.15 14.80
CA LYS A 299 -11.56 13.49 16.24
C LYS A 299 -12.69 12.74 16.96
N ARG A 300 -13.89 12.74 16.38
CA ARG A 300 -15.07 12.04 16.94
C ARG A 300 -14.86 10.52 16.94
N LEU A 301 -14.27 9.97 15.88
CA LEU A 301 -13.88 8.56 15.81
C LEU A 301 -12.91 8.21 16.95
N LYS A 302 -11.78 8.91 17.10
CA LYS A 302 -10.83 8.66 18.20
C LYS A 302 -11.53 8.71 19.56
N GLN A 303 -12.34 9.75 19.81
CA GLN A 303 -13.07 9.91 21.08
C GLN A 303 -14.04 8.74 21.34
N ARG A 304 -14.76 8.24 20.33
CA ARG A 304 -15.62 7.05 20.46
C ARG A 304 -14.82 5.77 20.71
N VAL A 305 -13.69 5.57 20.01
CA VAL A 305 -12.79 4.41 20.23
C VAL A 305 -12.24 4.40 21.66
N THR A 306 -11.71 5.53 22.16
CA THR A 306 -11.22 5.66 23.54
C THR A 306 -12.31 5.46 24.59
N ALA A 307 -13.54 5.90 24.32
CA ALA A 307 -14.66 5.75 25.25
C ALA A 307 -15.19 4.31 25.30
N ALA A 308 -15.29 3.63 24.16
CA ALA A 308 -15.83 2.28 24.05
C ALA A 308 -14.81 1.20 24.45
N GLY A 309 -13.55 1.33 24.02
CA GLY A 309 -12.46 0.40 24.36
C GLY A 309 -11.83 0.63 25.74
N ARG A 310 -12.55 1.25 26.67
CA ARG A 310 -12.01 1.66 27.98
C ARG A 310 -11.71 0.43 28.84
N GLY A 311 -10.43 0.12 29.03
CA GLY A 311 -9.97 -1.09 29.72
C GLY A 311 -9.73 -2.28 28.80
N GLN A 312 -9.83 -2.08 27.48
CA GLN A 312 -9.40 -3.03 26.45
C GLN A 312 -8.10 -2.58 25.75
N TYR A 313 -7.86 -1.26 25.67
CA TYR A 313 -6.64 -0.68 25.10
C TYR A 313 -5.78 0.03 26.15
N ASP A 314 -4.46 -0.18 26.08
CA ASP A 314 -3.43 0.55 26.85
C ASP A 314 -3.24 1.99 26.34
N ALA A 315 -3.46 2.19 25.04
CA ALA A 315 -3.47 3.50 24.38
C ALA A 315 -4.37 3.54 23.14
N VAL A 316 -4.89 4.72 22.82
CA VAL A 316 -5.53 5.03 21.54
C VAL A 316 -4.86 6.27 20.93
N PHE A 317 -4.36 6.16 19.70
CA PHE A 317 -3.57 7.21 19.05
C PHE A 317 -3.64 7.16 17.53
N MET A 318 -3.38 8.27 16.86
CA MET A 318 -3.32 8.36 15.39
C MET A 318 -1.93 8.01 14.88
N SER A 319 -1.84 7.26 13.77
CA SER A 319 -0.56 7.00 13.08
C SER A 319 -0.25 8.04 12.00
N GLY A 320 1.03 8.44 11.87
CA GLY A 320 1.48 9.43 10.88
C GLY A 320 0.71 10.76 10.96
N SER A 321 0.29 11.28 9.79
CA SER A 321 -0.64 12.42 9.69
C SER A 321 -2.12 11.99 9.63
N GLY A 322 -2.45 10.78 10.08
CA GLY A 322 -3.77 10.16 9.87
C GLY A 322 -3.97 9.61 8.45
N SER A 323 -5.12 9.00 8.14
CA SER A 323 -6.34 8.93 8.98
C SER A 323 -6.48 7.70 9.90
N THR A 324 -5.53 6.76 9.97
CA THR A 324 -5.68 5.59 10.87
C THR A 324 -5.55 5.96 12.35
N ILE A 325 -6.54 5.54 13.15
CA ILE A 325 -6.45 5.40 14.60
C ILE A 325 -5.99 3.98 14.94
N VAL A 326 -5.08 3.86 15.89
CA VAL A 326 -4.58 2.61 16.49
C VAL A 326 -5.17 2.50 17.89
N GLY A 327 -5.79 1.36 18.21
CA GLY A 327 -6.02 0.91 19.58
C GLY A 327 -5.08 -0.24 19.88
N ILE A 328 -4.26 -0.16 20.92
CA ILE A 328 -3.24 -1.17 21.24
C ILE A 328 -3.52 -1.80 22.60
N GLY A 329 -3.29 -3.10 22.74
CA GLY A 329 -3.64 -3.92 23.92
C GLY A 329 -4.76 -4.93 23.66
N SER A 330 -5.56 -4.73 22.61
CA SER A 330 -6.58 -5.66 22.11
C SER A 330 -6.68 -5.59 20.58
N PRO A 331 -6.95 -6.72 19.90
CA PRO A 331 -7.21 -6.74 18.45
C PRO A 331 -8.65 -6.35 18.10
N ASP A 332 -9.56 -6.36 19.09
CA ASP A 332 -11.00 -6.25 18.89
C ASP A 332 -11.41 -4.81 18.53
N PRO A 333 -12.12 -4.58 17.41
CA PRO A 333 -12.75 -3.29 17.12
C PRO A 333 -13.92 -3.02 18.10
N PRO A 334 -14.15 -1.76 18.53
CA PRO A 334 -15.27 -1.47 19.42
C PRO A 334 -16.60 -1.67 18.70
N GLN A 335 -17.58 -2.31 19.36
CA GLN A 335 -18.83 -2.78 18.74
C GLN A 335 -19.58 -1.72 17.92
N PHE A 336 -19.55 -0.45 18.34
CA PHE A 336 -20.21 0.65 17.62
C PHE A 336 -19.76 0.80 16.15
N VAL A 337 -18.58 0.30 15.77
CA VAL A 337 -18.08 0.36 14.39
C VAL A 337 -18.89 -0.57 13.46
N TYR A 338 -19.53 -1.59 14.02
CA TYR A 338 -20.46 -2.49 13.32
C TYR A 338 -21.93 -2.04 13.43
N ASP A 339 -22.31 -1.47 14.58
CA ASP A 339 -23.71 -1.10 14.87
C ASP A 339 -24.20 0.20 14.18
N ASP A 340 -23.28 1.10 13.82
CA ASP A 340 -23.57 2.47 13.39
C ASP A 340 -23.19 2.68 11.90
N ASP A 341 -24.20 2.93 11.06
CA ASP A 341 -24.03 3.07 9.60
C ASP A 341 -23.01 4.16 9.20
N ASP A 342 -22.75 5.17 10.04
CA ASP A 342 -21.69 6.19 9.84
C ASP A 342 -20.28 5.55 9.70
N TYR A 343 -20.08 4.33 10.22
CA TYR A 343 -18.78 3.65 10.30
C TYR A 343 -18.70 2.40 9.41
N ARG A 344 -19.74 2.11 8.63
CA ARG A 344 -19.86 0.90 7.80
C ARG A 344 -18.80 0.75 6.71
N ASP A 345 -18.22 1.87 6.25
CA ASP A 345 -17.12 1.92 5.27
C ASP A 345 -15.73 2.08 5.94
N VAL A 346 -15.62 1.91 7.27
CA VAL A 346 -14.33 1.92 7.98
C VAL A 346 -13.53 0.69 7.62
N PHE A 347 -12.27 0.89 7.20
CA PHE A 347 -11.31 -0.19 7.08
C PHE A 347 -10.84 -0.59 8.49
N LEU A 348 -10.96 -1.88 8.79
CA LEU A 348 -10.49 -2.52 10.01
C LEU A 348 -9.41 -3.54 9.64
N SER A 349 -8.34 -3.57 10.43
CA SER A 349 -7.35 -4.66 10.43
C SER A 349 -6.87 -4.90 11.85
N GLU A 350 -6.91 -6.15 12.28
CA GLU A 350 -6.05 -6.62 13.36
C GLU A 350 -4.59 -6.47 12.92
N ALA A 351 -3.68 -6.26 13.87
CA ALA A 351 -2.25 -6.22 13.62
C ALA A 351 -1.45 -6.62 14.89
N ASN A 352 -0.20 -6.99 14.65
CA ASN A 352 0.85 -7.17 15.64
C ASN A 352 2.09 -6.41 15.18
N PHE A 353 3.03 -6.15 16.09
CA PHE A 353 4.36 -5.70 15.69
C PHE A 353 5.11 -6.84 14.98
N ILE A 354 5.93 -6.50 13.99
CA ILE A 354 6.80 -7.45 13.30
C ILE A 354 8.18 -6.86 13.09
N ASN A 355 9.16 -7.75 12.90
CA ASN A 355 10.56 -7.45 12.61
C ASN A 355 11.02 -8.20 11.35
N ARG A 356 12.29 -8.00 10.97
CA ARG A 356 13.04 -8.84 10.03
C ARG A 356 14.45 -9.08 10.58
N GLU A 357 15.05 -10.21 10.19
CA GLU A 357 16.47 -10.48 10.42
C GLU A 357 17.35 -9.72 9.41
N GLU A 358 18.63 -9.53 9.75
CA GLU A 358 19.63 -8.92 8.86
C GLU A 358 19.77 -9.75 7.56
N ASN A 359 19.84 -9.10 6.39
CA ASN A 359 19.89 -9.74 5.06
C ASN A 359 18.60 -10.48 4.63
N GLU A 360 17.56 -10.54 5.47
CA GLU A 360 16.22 -10.99 5.07
C GLU A 360 15.28 -9.81 4.77
N TRP A 361 14.15 -10.09 4.11
CA TRP A 361 13.04 -9.14 3.99
C TRP A 361 11.88 -9.56 4.89
N TYR A 362 11.02 -8.60 5.26
CA TYR A 362 9.82 -8.85 6.06
C TYR A 362 8.94 -9.95 5.45
N LYS A 363 8.42 -10.81 6.32
CA LYS A 363 7.53 -11.94 5.99
C LYS A 363 6.12 -11.63 6.50
N GLU A 364 5.10 -12.04 5.76
CA GLU A 364 3.71 -11.94 6.22
C GLU A 364 3.49 -12.95 7.36
N LEU A 365 2.83 -12.54 8.45
CA LEU A 365 2.44 -13.48 9.51
C LEU A 365 1.31 -14.37 8.98
N THR A 366 1.66 -15.58 8.55
CA THR A 366 0.67 -16.63 8.26
C THR A 366 -0.04 -17.00 9.57
N SER A 367 -1.30 -16.61 9.69
CA SER A 367 -2.15 -16.92 10.85
C SER A 367 -2.15 -18.42 11.14
N VAL A 368 -1.68 -18.82 12.32
CA VAL A 368 -1.53 -20.23 12.73
C VAL A 368 -2.90 -20.80 13.12
N THR A 369 -3.75 -21.05 12.12
CA THR A 369 -5.01 -21.75 12.30
C THR A 369 -4.72 -23.23 12.56
N ALA A 370 -4.88 -23.67 13.80
CA ALA A 370 -4.47 -24.99 14.25
C ALA A 370 -5.24 -26.13 13.56
N CYS A 371 -4.52 -27.07 12.94
CA CYS A 371 -5.03 -28.40 12.63
C CYS A 371 -3.92 -29.44 12.34
N GLN A 372 -3.03 -29.68 13.31
CA GLN A 372 -2.36 -30.98 13.43
C GLN A 372 -3.10 -31.80 14.49
N PRO A 373 -3.62 -33.00 14.16
CA PRO A 373 -4.14 -33.90 15.18
C PRO A 373 -2.97 -34.42 16.04
N PRO A 374 -3.19 -34.70 17.35
CA PRO A 374 -2.14 -35.24 18.20
C PRO A 374 -1.70 -36.61 17.69
N GLU A 375 -0.38 -36.82 17.55
CA GLU A 375 0.17 -38.14 17.27
C GLU A 375 -0.17 -39.08 18.44
N ALA A 376 -0.85 -40.18 18.13
CA ALA A 376 -1.22 -41.17 19.13
C ALA A 376 0.03 -41.97 19.54
N SER A 377 0.52 -41.72 20.76
CA SER A 377 1.66 -42.43 21.35
C SER A 377 1.46 -43.95 21.28
N GLN A 378 2.22 -44.63 20.42
CA GLN A 378 2.32 -46.08 20.45
C GLN A 378 3.17 -46.50 21.64
N THR A 379 2.51 -46.92 22.72
CA THR A 379 3.15 -47.71 23.77
C THR A 379 3.62 -49.04 23.18
N LEU A 380 4.92 -49.31 23.28
CA LEU A 380 5.50 -50.62 23.06
C LEU A 380 5.60 -51.34 24.42
N GLU A 381 5.11 -52.58 24.47
CA GLU A 381 5.52 -53.62 25.42
C GLU A 381 6.54 -54.55 24.73
#